data_AF-A0A4Q1KM80-F1
#
_entry.id   AF-A0A4Q1KM80-F1
#
_cell.length_a   1.000
_cell.length_b   1.000
_cell.length_c   1.000
_cell.angle_alpha   90.00
_cell.angle_beta   90.00
_cell.angle_gamma   90.00
#
_symmetry.space_group_name_H-M   'P 1'
#
loop_
_entity.id
_entity.type
_entity.pdbx_description
1 polymer ?
#
loop_
_entity_poly.entity_id
_entity_poly.type
_entity_poly.pdbx_seq_one_letter_code
_entity_poly.pdbx_strand_id
1 'polypeptide(L)'
;MSRPALPCAGERGVALLEVLIACAIVMAMLGVTYQAMQTHARAANRLEGQREAVLVAQSVLARVGADIALAPGVTDGGERGLRWRIEVERYRGDGAGPNDDPALMRVMVTVGAKDEGTGGFTLQTLRLTS
;
A
#
# COMPACT_ATOMS: atom_id res chain seq x y z
N MET A 1 -5.10 -4.44 -82.73
CA MET A 1 -5.66 -5.18 -81.57
C MET A 1 -4.93 -4.70 -80.33
N SER A 2 -5.54 -3.88 -79.49
CA SER A 2 -5.07 -3.58 -78.12
C SER A 2 -6.27 -3.15 -77.30
N ARG A 3 -6.60 -3.92 -76.26
CA ARG A 3 -7.67 -3.60 -75.29
C ARG A 3 -7.07 -2.74 -74.17
N PRO A 4 -7.69 -1.62 -73.78
CA PRO A 4 -7.28 -0.86 -72.62
C PRO A 4 -7.65 -1.61 -71.33
N ALA A 5 -6.69 -1.75 -70.41
CA ALA A 5 -6.91 -2.27 -69.07
C ALA A 5 -7.54 -1.16 -68.19
N LEU A 6 -8.72 -1.42 -67.65
CA LEU A 6 -9.39 -0.52 -66.71
C LEU A 6 -8.72 -0.62 -65.33
N PRO A 7 -8.41 0.50 -64.65
CA PRO A 7 -7.84 0.47 -63.32
C PRO A 7 -8.87 -0.04 -62.30
N CYS A 8 -8.45 -1.00 -61.46
CA CYS A 8 -9.25 -1.60 -60.41
C CYS A 8 -9.59 -0.55 -59.33
N ALA A 9 -10.86 -0.16 -59.23
CA ALA A 9 -11.36 0.79 -58.23
C ALA A 9 -11.43 0.21 -56.80
N GLY A 10 -11.14 -1.09 -56.61
CA GLY A 10 -11.30 -1.80 -55.34
C GLY A 10 -10.20 -1.56 -54.30
N GLU A 11 -8.98 -1.20 -54.70
CA GLU A 11 -7.82 -1.15 -53.77
C GLU A 11 -7.84 0.05 -52.82
N ARG A 12 -8.51 1.17 -53.16
CA ARG A 12 -8.50 2.38 -52.32
C ARG A 12 -9.47 2.33 -51.14
N GLY A 13 -10.59 1.61 -51.27
CA GLY A 13 -11.59 1.48 -50.20
C GLY A 13 -11.11 0.59 -49.05
N VAL A 14 -10.31 -0.44 -49.38
CA VAL A 14 -9.73 -1.38 -48.40
C VAL A 14 -8.62 -0.71 -47.58
N ALA A 15 -7.79 0.14 -48.21
CA ALA A 15 -6.68 0.83 -47.55
C ALA A 15 -7.14 1.81 -46.44
N LEU A 16 -8.27 2.53 -46.64
CA LEU A 16 -8.80 3.43 -45.61
C LEU A 16 -9.31 2.67 -44.38
N LEU A 17 -10.03 1.57 -44.62
CA LEU A 17 -10.50 0.71 -43.54
C LEU A 17 -9.33 0.06 -42.79
N GLU A 18 -8.28 -0.35 -43.50
CA GLU A 18 -7.09 -0.96 -42.92
C GLU A 18 -6.35 0.00 -41.97
N VAL A 19 -6.17 1.27 -42.37
CA VAL A 19 -5.55 2.28 -41.51
C VAL A 19 -6.43 2.57 -40.28
N LEU A 20 -7.75 2.58 -40.43
CA LEU A 20 -8.67 2.77 -39.30
C LEU A 20 -8.61 1.61 -38.31
N ILE A 21 -8.59 0.37 -38.81
CA ILE A 21 -8.47 -0.83 -37.98
C ILE A 21 -7.11 -0.86 -37.29
N ALA A 22 -6.02 -0.59 -38.02
CA ALA A 22 -4.68 -0.51 -37.45
C ALA A 22 -4.61 0.55 -36.34
N CYS A 23 -5.19 1.73 -36.59
CA CYS A 23 -5.26 2.80 -35.60
C CYS A 23 -6.11 2.40 -34.38
N ALA A 24 -7.23 1.72 -34.59
CA ALA A 24 -8.08 1.21 -33.51
C ALA A 24 -7.34 0.19 -32.63
N ILE A 25 -6.59 -0.73 -33.24
CA ILE A 25 -5.76 -1.71 -32.53
C ILE A 25 -4.66 -1.00 -31.72
N VAL A 26 -3.95 -0.05 -32.34
CA VAL A 26 -2.90 0.72 -31.65
C VAL A 26 -3.48 1.48 -30.46
N MET A 27 -4.62 2.16 -30.62
CA MET A 27 -5.30 2.85 -29.53
C MET A 27 -5.73 1.89 -28.41
N ALA A 28 -6.25 0.72 -28.75
CA ALA A 28 -6.61 -0.30 -27.76
C ALA A 28 -5.38 -0.80 -26.98
N MET A 29 -4.27 -1.08 -27.67
CA MET A 29 -2.99 -1.44 -27.04
C MET A 29 -2.50 -0.32 -26.12
N LEU A 30 -2.54 0.93 -26.58
CA LEU A 30 -2.13 2.09 -25.79
C LEU A 30 -2.97 2.23 -24.51
N GLY A 31 -4.28 2.01 -24.59
CA GLY A 31 -5.17 2.01 -23.44
C GLY A 31 -4.76 1.00 -22.37
N VAL A 32 -4.45 -0.23 -22.78
CA VAL A 32 -3.97 -1.28 -21.86
C VAL A 32 -2.64 -0.90 -21.22
N THR A 33 -1.69 -0.37 -22.01
CA THR A 33 -0.40 0.06 -21.45
C THR A 33 -0.54 1.21 -20.45
N TYR A 34 -1.42 2.17 -20.72
CA TYR A 34 -1.67 3.29 -19.82
C TYR A 34 -2.32 2.82 -18.51
N GLN A 35 -3.26 1.88 -18.58
CA GLN A 35 -3.88 1.28 -17.41
C GLN A 35 -2.85 0.50 -16.55
N ALA A 36 -1.93 -0.22 -17.19
CA ALA A 36 -0.83 -0.87 -16.49
C ALA A 36 0.09 0.16 -15.80
N MET A 37 0.53 1.21 -16.51
CA MET A 37 1.37 2.28 -15.95
C MET A 37 0.72 2.96 -14.74
N GLN A 38 -0.57 3.29 -14.80
CA GLN A 38 -1.28 3.85 -13.65
C GLN A 38 -1.30 2.90 -12.46
N THR A 39 -1.45 1.60 -12.72
CA THR A 39 -1.44 0.58 -11.67
C THR A 39 -0.06 0.47 -11.02
N HIS A 40 1.01 0.52 -11.81
CA HIS A 40 2.38 0.55 -11.32
C HIS A 40 2.69 1.82 -10.50
N ALA A 41 2.26 2.99 -10.97
CA ALA A 41 2.46 4.25 -10.23
C ALA A 41 1.74 4.24 -8.88
N ARG A 42 0.48 3.74 -8.83
CA ARG A 42 -0.27 3.57 -7.58
C ARG A 42 0.42 2.58 -6.64
N ALA A 43 0.94 1.47 -7.16
CA ALA A 43 1.68 0.50 -6.36
C ALA A 43 2.98 1.08 -5.78
N ALA A 44 3.74 1.84 -6.57
CA ALA A 44 4.96 2.50 -6.13
C ALA A 44 4.70 3.52 -5.00
N ASN A 45 3.68 4.37 -5.16
CA ASN A 45 3.29 5.32 -4.11
C ASN A 45 2.86 4.61 -2.81
N ARG A 46 2.15 3.49 -2.92
CA ARG A 46 1.76 2.70 -1.74
C ARG A 46 2.97 2.12 -1.01
N LEU A 47 3.97 1.64 -1.74
CA LEU A 47 5.23 1.13 -1.15
C LEU A 47 6.01 2.23 -0.44
N GLU A 48 6.05 3.44 -1.01
CA GLU A 48 6.76 4.56 -0.39
C GLU A 48 6.07 5.01 0.91
N GLY A 49 4.74 5.16 0.90
CA GLY A 49 3.98 5.46 2.12
C GLY A 49 4.12 4.36 3.18
N GLN A 50 4.26 3.10 2.78
CA GLN A 50 4.52 2.00 3.69
C GLN A 50 5.90 2.09 4.35
N ARG A 51 6.95 2.48 3.61
CA ARG A 51 8.29 2.67 4.18
C ARG A 51 8.28 3.74 5.25
N GLU A 52 7.62 4.86 4.98
CA GLU A 52 7.53 5.97 5.94
C GLU A 52 6.75 5.58 7.20
N ALA A 53 5.61 4.90 7.05
CA ALA A 53 4.83 4.39 8.18
C ALA A 53 5.63 3.40 9.05
N VAL A 54 6.43 2.52 8.43
CA VAL A 54 7.30 1.58 9.14
C VAL A 54 8.42 2.31 9.89
N LEU A 55 9.03 3.34 9.30
CA LEU A 55 10.04 4.15 9.99
C LEU A 55 9.46 4.86 11.21
N VAL A 56 8.25 5.43 11.09
CA VAL A 56 7.54 6.02 12.23
C VAL A 56 7.24 4.95 13.29
N ALA A 57 6.70 3.80 12.91
CA ALA A 57 6.41 2.71 13.85
C ALA A 57 7.67 2.25 14.61
N GLN A 58 8.80 2.09 13.91
CA GLN A 58 10.08 1.72 14.53
C GLN A 58 10.60 2.81 15.47
N SER A 59 10.52 4.08 15.07
CA SER A 59 10.95 5.21 15.91
C SER A 59 10.13 5.32 17.19
N VAL A 60 8.81 5.16 17.09
CA VAL A 60 7.89 5.17 18.22
C VAL A 60 8.17 3.96 19.11
N LEU A 61 8.37 2.78 18.53
CA LEU A 61 8.68 1.58 19.29
C LEU A 61 10.02 1.66 20.03
N ALA A 62 11.04 2.29 19.44
CA ALA A 62 12.32 2.52 20.09
C ALA A 62 12.20 3.44 21.32
N ARG A 63 11.22 4.34 21.33
CA ARG A 63 10.93 5.23 22.47
C ARG A 63 10.17 4.53 23.59
N VAL A 64 9.41 3.48 23.28
CA VAL A 64 8.80 2.61 24.28
C VAL A 64 9.90 2.06 25.19
N GLY A 65 9.72 2.09 26.50
CA GLY A 65 10.68 1.61 27.50
C GLY A 65 11.88 2.52 27.78
N ALA A 66 12.14 3.56 26.98
CA ALA A 66 13.13 4.59 27.27
C ALA A 66 12.48 5.90 27.71
N ASP A 67 11.54 6.40 26.90
CA ASP A 67 10.83 7.67 27.08
C ASP A 67 9.35 7.42 27.46
N ILE A 68 8.75 6.37 26.89
CA ILE A 68 7.36 5.98 27.15
C ILE A 68 7.35 4.82 28.14
N ALA A 69 6.78 5.05 29.33
CA ALA A 69 6.71 4.05 30.38
C ALA A 69 5.98 2.79 29.91
N LEU A 70 6.53 1.63 30.26
CA LEU A 70 5.96 0.31 29.91
C LEU A 70 4.81 -0.07 30.85
N ALA A 71 3.85 0.83 31.01
CA ALA A 71 2.68 0.66 31.85
C ALA A 71 1.42 0.46 30.99
N PRO A 72 0.43 -0.31 31.47
CA PRO A 72 -0.83 -0.46 30.77
C PRO A 72 -1.47 0.89 30.48
N GLY A 73 -1.88 1.12 29.23
CA GLY A 73 -2.45 2.39 28.81
C GLY A 73 -2.37 2.63 27.31
N VAL A 74 -2.97 3.73 26.88
CA VAL A 74 -2.99 4.19 25.49
C VAL A 74 -2.22 5.50 25.41
N THR A 75 -1.27 5.58 24.48
CA THR A 75 -0.53 6.81 24.16
C THR A 75 -0.67 7.09 22.68
N ASP A 76 -1.12 8.29 22.31
CA ASP A 76 -1.23 8.70 20.91
C ASP A 76 -0.43 9.97 20.61
N GLY A 77 -0.12 10.15 19.34
CA GLY A 77 0.66 11.29 18.87
C GLY A 77 0.69 11.41 17.36
N GLY A 78 1.45 12.39 16.89
CA GLY A 78 1.67 12.63 15.47
C GLY A 78 3.14 12.90 15.18
N GLU A 79 3.66 12.24 14.16
CA GLU A 79 5.04 12.43 13.71
C GLU A 79 5.10 12.31 12.19
N ARG A 80 5.82 13.25 11.54
CA ARG A 80 5.97 13.30 10.07
C ARG A 80 4.64 13.31 9.29
N GLY A 81 3.59 13.90 9.86
CA GLY A 81 2.26 13.94 9.25
C GLY A 81 1.44 12.64 9.39
N LEU A 82 2.01 11.59 9.99
CA LEU A 82 1.30 10.37 10.36
C LEU A 82 0.82 10.46 11.81
N ARG A 83 -0.35 9.88 12.08
CA ARG A 83 -0.82 9.66 13.45
C ARG A 83 -0.47 8.26 13.90
N TRP A 84 0.00 8.14 15.12
CA TRP A 84 0.32 6.87 15.73
C TRP A 84 -0.40 6.72 17.07
N ARG A 85 -0.68 5.47 17.44
CA ARG A 85 -1.27 5.08 18.72
C ARG A 85 -0.55 3.84 19.23
N ILE A 86 -0.15 3.88 20.48
CA ILE A 86 0.44 2.78 21.21
C ILE A 86 -0.58 2.33 22.24
N GLU A 87 -0.82 1.04 22.29
CA GLU A 87 -1.64 0.38 23.30
C GLU A 87 -0.79 -0.67 24.00
N VAL A 88 -0.66 -0.53 25.31
CA VAL A 88 0.10 -1.45 26.14
C VAL A 88 -0.88 -2.20 27.03
N GLU A 89 -0.88 -3.53 26.93
CA GLU A 89 -1.73 -4.41 27.72
C GLU A 89 -0.90 -5.49 28.40
N ARG A 90 -1.38 -5.99 29.54
CA ARG A 90 -0.74 -7.13 30.20
C ARG A 90 -1.02 -8.39 29.40
N TYR A 91 0.02 -9.11 29.00
CA TYR A 91 -0.13 -10.37 28.27
C TYR A 91 -0.29 -11.54 29.24
N ARG A 92 -1.44 -12.21 29.22
CA ARG A 92 -1.59 -13.55 29.82
C ARG A 92 -1.46 -14.59 28.72
N GLY A 93 -0.51 -15.51 28.87
CA GLY A 93 -0.43 -16.68 27.99
C GLY A 93 -1.61 -17.63 28.23
N ASP A 94 -2.02 -18.36 27.19
CA ASP A 94 -3.00 -19.43 27.30
C ASP A 94 -2.40 -20.56 28.17
N GLY A 95 -2.80 -20.60 29.44
CA GLY A 95 -2.31 -21.55 30.45
C GLY A 95 -1.74 -20.94 31.73
N ALA A 96 -1.66 -19.60 31.85
CA ALA A 96 -1.20 -18.94 33.07
C ALA A 96 -2.21 -19.11 34.22
N GLY A 97 -1.77 -19.70 35.34
CA GLY A 97 -2.57 -19.80 36.56
C GLY A 97 -2.83 -18.43 37.22
N PRO A 98 -3.76 -18.32 38.18
CA PRO A 98 -4.07 -17.04 38.86
C PRO A 98 -2.87 -16.40 39.58
N ASN A 99 -1.78 -17.15 39.77
CA ASN A 99 -0.56 -16.75 40.45
C ASN A 99 0.70 -16.83 39.55
N ASP A 100 0.52 -17.15 38.25
CA ASP A 100 1.58 -16.94 37.27
C ASP A 100 1.60 -15.46 36.94
N ASP A 101 2.61 -14.75 37.42
CA ASP A 101 2.88 -13.36 37.06
C ASP A 101 3.62 -13.34 35.71
N PRO A 102 2.96 -13.04 34.57
CA PRO A 102 3.69 -12.79 33.35
C PRO A 102 4.05 -11.30 33.41
N ALA A 103 5.32 -11.02 33.72
CA ALA A 103 5.95 -9.72 33.47
C ALA A 103 6.06 -9.40 31.96
N LEU A 104 5.10 -9.86 31.15
CA LEU A 104 5.04 -9.69 29.71
C LEU A 104 3.98 -8.63 29.39
N MET A 105 4.41 -7.55 28.79
CA MET A 105 3.53 -6.52 28.25
C MET A 105 3.43 -6.70 26.74
N ARG A 106 2.20 -6.71 26.24
CA ARG A 106 1.90 -6.63 24.80
C ARG A 106 1.85 -5.17 24.42
N VAL A 107 2.67 -4.79 23.44
CA VAL A 107 2.72 -3.42 22.90
C VAL A 107 2.23 -3.46 21.47
N MET A 108 1.10 -2.81 21.21
CA MET A 108 0.53 -2.65 19.89
C MET A 108 0.73 -1.23 19.41
N VAL A 109 1.40 -1.05 18.27
CA VAL A 109 1.67 0.26 17.66
C VAL A 109 0.90 0.32 16.34
N THR A 110 -0.08 1.20 16.26
CA THR A 110 -0.85 1.45 15.05
C THR A 110 -0.45 2.80 14.47
N VAL A 111 -0.05 2.83 13.19
CA VAL A 111 0.37 4.05 12.48
C VAL A 111 -0.50 4.21 11.23
N GLY A 112 -1.08 5.39 11.03
CA GLY A 112 -1.92 5.68 9.87
C GLY A 112 -1.91 7.16 9.49
N ALA A 113 -2.27 7.47 8.25
CA ALA A 113 -2.46 8.84 7.80
C ALA A 113 -3.60 9.51 8.59
N LYS A 114 -3.48 10.83 8.83
CA LYS A 114 -4.43 11.60 9.64
C LYS A 114 -5.86 11.64 9.06
N ASP A 115 -5.99 11.46 7.74
CA ASP A 115 -7.21 11.74 6.97
C ASP A 115 -7.83 10.51 6.28
N GLU A 116 -7.08 9.42 6.07
CA GLU A 116 -7.58 8.23 5.37
C GLU A 116 -8.06 7.15 6.35
N GLY A 117 -9.38 7.04 6.50
CA GLY A 117 -10.05 5.98 7.26
C GLY A 117 -9.89 4.55 6.71
N THR A 118 -8.90 4.25 5.87
CA THR A 118 -8.78 2.92 5.20
C THR A 118 -7.33 2.42 5.01
N GLY A 119 -6.32 3.08 5.59
CA GLY A 119 -4.90 2.76 5.32
C GLY A 119 -3.98 2.61 6.54
N GLY A 120 -4.50 2.21 7.71
CA GLY A 120 -3.69 2.03 8.92
C GLY A 120 -2.81 0.77 8.90
N PHE A 121 -1.54 0.90 9.23
CA PHE A 121 -0.63 -0.21 9.49
C PHE A 121 -0.57 -0.49 10.99
N THR A 122 -0.78 -1.75 11.38
CA THR A 122 -0.68 -2.19 12.78
C THR A 122 0.55 -3.07 12.95
N LEU A 123 1.50 -2.62 13.78
CA LEU A 123 2.68 -3.38 14.19
C LEU A 123 2.47 -3.86 15.62
N GLN A 124 2.57 -5.17 15.85
CA GLN A 124 2.45 -5.77 17.18
C GLN A 124 3.79 -6.30 17.64
N THR A 125 4.16 -6.01 18.89
CA THR A 125 5.34 -6.61 19.52
C THR A 125 5.07 -6.99 20.97
N LEU A 126 5.75 -8.04 21.43
CA LEU A 126 5.70 -8.49 22.81
C LEU A 126 6.99 -8.05 23.49
N ARG A 127 6.89 -7.38 24.62
CA ARG A 127 8.04 -6.92 25.39
C ARG A 127 7.99 -7.44 26.81
N LEU A 128 9.09 -7.99 27.27
CA LEU A 128 9.30 -8.34 28.67
C LEU A 128 9.66 -7.07 29.45
N THR A 129 9.03 -6.86 30.61
CA THR A 129 9.55 -5.91 31.59
C THR A 129 10.66 -6.63 32.36
N SER A 130 11.89 -6.11 32.27
CA SER A 130 13.01 -6.53 33.11
C SER A 130 13.16 -5.59 34.30
#